data_AF-A0A6B1BH19-F1
#
_entry.id   AF-A0A6B1BH19-F1
#
_cell.length_a   1.000
_cell.length_b   1.000
_cell.length_c   1.000
_cell.angle_alpha   90.00
_cell.angle_beta   90.00
_cell.angle_gamma   90.00
#
_symmetry.space_group_name_H-M   'P 1'
#
loop_
_entity.id
_entity.type
_entity.pdbx_description
1 polymer ?
#
loop_
_entity_poly.entity_id
_entity_poly.type
_entity_poly.pdbx_seq_one_letter_code
_entity_poly.pdbx_strand_id
1 'polypeptide(L)'
;MNRVLILCTGNSCRSQIAQGLFSHLSDGTYEAHSAGVSPTTVNPLAIRAMREVGIDISHHTSDSIDLYLNRDFDLVITVCDNAKENCPIFPGAKNTRHWPFEDPADAQGTEEERLRVFRKVRDEIRDKIANFLQKRKVPR
;
A
#
# COMPACT_ATOMS: atom_id res chain seq x y z
N MET A 1 -12.17 -15.26 2.59
CA MET A 1 -11.56 -13.92 2.64
C MET A 1 -10.28 -13.98 1.85
N ASN A 2 -10.05 -13.08 0.89
CA ASN A 2 -8.77 -13.05 0.18
C ASN A 2 -7.76 -12.21 0.96
N ARG A 3 -6.48 -12.60 0.97
CA ARG A 3 -5.43 -11.80 1.61
C ARG A 3 -4.60 -11.06 0.59
N VAL A 4 -4.33 -9.79 0.86
CA VAL A 4 -3.42 -8.97 0.05
C VAL A 4 -2.27 -8.44 0.88
N LEU A 5 -1.04 -8.59 0.37
CA LEU A 5 0.17 -8.00 0.94
C LEU A 5 0.70 -6.91 0.03
N ILE A 6 0.89 -5.72 0.58
CA ILE A 6 1.42 -4.56 -0.15
C ILE A 6 2.84 -4.26 0.32
N LEU A 7 3.78 -4.29 -0.61
CA LEU A 7 5.21 -4.19 -0.34
C LEU A 7 5.78 -2.89 -0.87
N CYS A 8 6.53 -2.19 -0.02
CA CYS A 8 7.41 -1.11 -0.42
C CYS A 8 8.77 -1.23 0.29
N THR A 9 9.67 -0.28 0.09
CA THR A 9 10.98 -0.28 0.78
C THR A 9 10.81 0.00 2.27
N GLY A 10 10.23 1.14 2.64
CA GLY A 10 10.25 1.66 4.00
C GLY A 10 9.02 1.39 4.86
N ASN A 11 7.97 0.78 4.29
CA ASN A 11 6.63 0.66 4.88
C ASN A 11 6.03 1.94 5.51
N SER A 12 6.41 3.11 4.98
CA SER A 12 6.14 4.40 5.62
C SER A 12 5.00 5.21 4.96
N CYS A 13 4.95 5.24 3.63
CA CYS A 13 4.03 6.11 2.87
C CYS A 13 3.08 5.32 1.96
N ARG A 14 3.57 4.93 0.77
CA ARG A 14 2.76 4.33 -0.31
C ARG A 14 2.04 3.06 0.11
N SER A 15 2.74 2.15 0.78
CA SER A 15 2.18 0.87 1.23
C SER A 15 1.12 1.04 2.31
N GLN A 16 1.29 2.02 3.20
CA GLN A 16 0.33 2.35 4.27
C GLN A 16 -0.96 2.95 3.71
N ILE A 17 -0.81 3.92 2.79
CA ILE A 17 -1.92 4.50 2.04
C ILE A 17 -2.67 3.40 1.28
N ALA A 18 -1.94 2.56 0.55
CA ALA A 18 -2.51 1.45 -0.19
C ALA A 18 -3.23 0.45 0.72
N GLN A 19 -2.68 0.09 1.88
CA GLN A 19 -3.34 -0.81 2.83
C GLN A 19 -4.68 -0.25 3.30
N GLY A 20 -4.71 1.01 3.74
CA GLY A 20 -5.93 1.66 4.21
C GLY A 20 -7.00 1.75 3.11
N LEU A 21 -6.59 2.15 1.90
CA LEU A 21 -7.49 2.23 0.75
C LEU A 21 -8.00 0.85 0.32
N PHE A 22 -7.15 -0.17 0.29
CA PHE A 22 -7.54 -1.51 -0.13
C PHE A 22 -8.54 -2.12 0.84
N SER A 23 -8.28 -2.03 2.15
CA SER A 23 -9.23 -2.46 3.17
C SER A 23 -10.58 -1.75 3.02
N HIS A 24 -10.57 -0.42 2.87
CA HIS A 24 -11.78 0.38 2.74
C HIS A 24 -12.58 0.07 1.45
N LEU A 25 -11.91 0.05 0.29
CA LEU A 25 -12.56 -0.13 -1.02
C LEU A 25 -12.97 -1.57 -1.31
N SER A 26 -12.33 -2.55 -0.68
CA SER A 26 -12.66 -3.96 -0.88
C SER A 26 -13.97 -4.38 -0.20
N ASP A 27 -14.53 -3.54 0.67
CA ASP A 27 -15.79 -3.80 1.37
C ASP A 27 -15.82 -5.19 2.04
N GLY A 28 -14.73 -5.51 2.77
CA GLY A 28 -14.56 -6.77 3.47
C GLY A 28 -14.22 -7.99 2.60
N THR A 29 -14.06 -7.85 1.28
CA THR A 29 -13.65 -8.98 0.43
C THR A 29 -12.16 -9.32 0.54
N TYR A 30 -11.35 -8.35 0.98
CA TYR A 30 -9.92 -8.52 1.19
C TYR A 30 -9.49 -8.11 2.60
N GLU A 31 -8.60 -8.92 3.17
CA GLU A 31 -7.79 -8.57 4.35
C GLU A 31 -6.46 -8.00 3.84
N ALA A 32 -6.24 -6.68 4.03
CA ALA A 32 -5.05 -6.01 3.53
C ALA A 32 -3.97 -5.82 4.60
N HIS A 33 -2.75 -6.21 4.23
CA HIS A 33 -1.54 -6.04 5.02
C HIS A 33 -0.51 -5.24 4.23
N SER A 34 0.43 -4.61 4.92
CA SER A 34 1.59 -4.03 4.28
C SER A 34 2.88 -4.34 5.01
N ALA A 35 3.99 -4.39 4.27
CA ALA A 35 5.31 -4.61 4.84
C ALA A 35 6.41 -3.86 4.08
N GLY A 36 7.59 -3.79 4.70
CA GLY A 36 8.78 -3.12 4.19
C GLY A 36 10.01 -3.99 4.24
N VAL A 37 10.91 -3.81 3.27
CA VAL A 37 12.26 -4.42 3.31
C VAL A 37 13.12 -3.77 4.40
N SER A 38 12.92 -2.48 4.66
CA SER A 38 13.60 -1.72 5.70
C SER A 38 12.58 -0.81 6.38
N PRO A 39 11.67 -1.37 7.19
CA PRO A 39 10.56 -0.62 7.78
C PRO A 39 11.09 0.51 8.66
N THR A 40 10.44 1.67 8.57
CA THR A 40 10.74 2.83 9.41
C THR A 40 9.54 3.16 10.31
N THR A 41 8.96 4.35 10.17
CA THR A 41 7.76 4.79 10.87
C THR A 41 6.71 5.22 9.85
N VAL A 42 5.43 5.06 10.20
CA VAL A 42 4.33 5.55 9.36
C VAL A 42 4.43 7.07 9.24
N ASN A 43 4.44 7.57 8.01
CA ASN A 43 4.62 8.99 7.77
C ASN A 43 3.39 9.80 8.26
N PRO A 44 3.57 10.83 9.09
CA PRO A 44 2.47 11.67 9.56
C PRO A 44 1.65 12.32 8.43
N LEU A 45 2.29 12.66 7.31
CA LEU A 45 1.60 13.22 6.14
C LEU A 45 0.74 12.18 5.42
N ALA A 46 1.14 10.89 5.44
CA ALA A 46 0.29 9.81 4.95
C ALA A 46 -0.97 9.66 5.82
N ILE A 47 -0.81 9.68 7.15
CA ILE A 47 -1.94 9.67 8.10
C ILE A 47 -2.88 10.85 7.83
N ARG A 48 -2.33 12.05 7.70
CA ARG A 48 -3.11 13.27 7.43
C ARG A 48 -3.86 13.18 6.10
N ALA A 49 -3.18 12.79 5.02
CA ALA A 49 -3.81 12.65 3.70
C ALA A 49 -4.93 11.59 3.69
N MET A 50 -4.79 10.52 4.46
CA MET A 50 -5.82 9.48 4.57
C MET A 50 -7.01 9.92 5.42
N ARG A 51 -6.78 10.65 6.51
CA ARG A 51 -7.86 11.21 7.35
C ARG A 51 -8.76 12.17 6.58
N GLU A 52 -8.20 12.93 5.62
CA GLU A 52 -9.00 13.81 4.74
C GLU A 52 -10.05 13.08 3.91
N VAL A 53 -9.86 11.79 3.62
CA VAL A 53 -10.83 10.94 2.92
C VAL A 53 -11.59 10.01 3.87
N GLY A 54 -11.53 10.27 5.18
CA GLY A 54 -12.26 9.51 6.20
C GLY A 54 -11.64 8.15 6.57
N ILE A 55 -10.38 7.90 6.21
CA ILE A 55 -9.68 6.64 6.53
C ILE A 55 -8.58 6.95 7.55
N ASP A 56 -8.71 6.44 8.77
CA ASP A 56 -7.66 6.59 9.77
C ASP A 56 -6.66 5.43 9.71
N ILE A 57 -5.41 5.73 9.34
CA ILE A 57 -4.30 4.76 9.34
C ILE A 57 -3.33 4.99 10.50
N SER A 58 -3.68 5.84 11.48
CA SER A 58 -2.78 6.17 12.60
C SER A 58 -2.47 4.99 13.53
N HIS A 59 -3.30 3.95 13.49
CA HIS A 59 -3.13 2.72 14.24
C HIS A 59 -2.30 1.67 13.49
N HIS A 60 -1.92 1.92 12.22
CA HIS A 60 -1.07 1.01 11.48
C HIS A 60 0.36 0.99 12.03
N THR A 61 1.03 -0.13 11.83
CA THR A 61 2.43 -0.33 12.17
C THR A 61 3.27 -0.45 10.90
N SER A 62 4.54 -0.05 11.02
CA SER A 62 5.53 -0.21 9.95
C SER A 62 6.23 -1.56 10.10
N ASP A 63 5.74 -2.57 9.39
CA ASP A 63 6.14 -3.96 9.63
C ASP A 63 7.27 -4.43 8.71
N SER A 64 8.14 -5.31 9.22
CA SER A 64 9.13 -6.01 8.40
C SER A 64 8.47 -7.05 7.52
N ILE A 65 8.98 -7.17 6.28
CA ILE A 65 8.63 -8.21 5.33
C ILE A 65 8.81 -9.63 5.90
N ASP A 66 9.76 -9.82 6.82
CA ASP A 66 10.08 -11.13 7.41
C ASP A 66 8.89 -11.74 8.18
N LEU A 67 8.02 -10.90 8.75
CA LEU A 67 6.82 -11.33 9.47
C LEU A 67 5.80 -12.04 8.55
N TYR A 68 5.93 -11.83 7.24
CA TYR A 68 4.96 -12.23 6.24
C TYR A 68 5.49 -13.32 5.28
N LEU A 69 6.77 -13.68 5.36
CA LEU A 69 7.40 -14.68 4.48
C LEU A 69 6.76 -16.07 4.55
N ASN A 70 6.29 -16.46 5.74
CA ASN A 70 5.68 -17.77 5.99
C ASN A 70 4.15 -17.72 5.96
N ARG A 71 3.55 -16.69 5.36
CA ARG A 71 2.10 -16.54 5.27
C ARG A 71 1.63 -16.63 3.82
N ASP A 72 0.45 -17.21 3.64
CA ASP A 72 -0.19 -17.30 2.34
C ASP A 72 -0.95 -16.02 1.99
N PHE A 73 -0.79 -15.60 0.73
CA PHE A 73 -1.43 -14.41 0.18
C PHE A 73 -2.06 -14.72 -1.18
N ASP A 74 -3.30 -14.29 -1.39
CA ASP A 74 -3.96 -14.42 -2.69
C ASP A 74 -3.44 -13.39 -3.70
N LEU A 75 -2.91 -12.28 -3.19
CA LEU A 75 -2.38 -11.17 -3.96
C LEU A 75 -1.19 -10.51 -3.26
N VAL A 76 -0.07 -10.36 -3.94
CA VAL A 76 1.06 -9.54 -3.51
C VAL A 76 1.20 -8.37 -4.47
N ILE A 77 1.31 -7.15 -3.95
CA ILE A 77 1.43 -5.92 -4.73
C ILE A 77 2.73 -5.21 -4.33
N THR A 78 3.64 -5.00 -5.27
CA THR A 78 4.80 -4.13 -5.06
C THR A 78 4.49 -2.72 -5.54
N VAL A 79 4.71 -1.71 -4.69
CA VAL A 79 4.39 -0.30 -4.98
C VAL A 79 5.60 0.59 -5.27
N CYS A 80 6.80 0.02 -5.21
CA CYS A 80 8.03 0.66 -5.67
C CYS A 80 8.91 -0.34 -6.42
N ASP A 81 9.72 0.15 -7.34
CA ASP A 81 10.66 -0.67 -8.12
C ASP A 81 11.67 -1.37 -7.23
N ASN A 82 12.18 -0.67 -6.21
CA ASN A 82 13.10 -1.25 -5.24
C ASN A 82 12.50 -2.43 -4.48
N ALA A 83 11.20 -2.42 -4.17
CA ALA A 83 10.53 -3.58 -3.59
C ALA A 83 10.39 -4.71 -4.62
N LYS A 84 10.11 -4.40 -5.90
CA LYS A 84 10.06 -5.43 -6.93
C LYS A 84 11.40 -6.15 -7.10
N GLU A 85 12.52 -5.42 -7.01
CA GLU A 85 13.87 -5.96 -7.23
C GLU A 85 14.46 -6.65 -6.01
N ASN A 86 14.21 -6.13 -4.80
CA ASN A 86 14.82 -6.64 -3.57
C ASN A 86 13.88 -7.49 -2.72
N CYS A 87 12.59 -7.60 -3.09
CA CYS A 87 11.71 -8.46 -2.31
C CYS A 87 12.02 -9.94 -2.56
N PRO A 88 12.07 -10.74 -1.48
CA PRO A 88 12.12 -12.18 -1.58
C PRO A 88 10.91 -12.71 -2.35
N ILE A 89 11.08 -13.87 -2.98
CA ILE A 89 9.98 -14.59 -3.62
C ILE A 89 8.99 -14.99 -2.53
N PHE A 90 7.71 -14.70 -2.74
CA PHE A 90 6.63 -15.18 -1.89
C PHE A 90 6.05 -16.47 -2.50
N PRO A 91 6.54 -17.65 -2.11
CA PRO A 91 6.08 -18.92 -2.69
C PRO A 91 4.59 -19.19 -2.45
N GLY A 92 4.02 -18.63 -1.37
CA GLY A 92 2.58 -18.70 -1.06
C GLY A 92 1.71 -17.70 -1.83
N ALA A 93 2.28 -16.84 -2.69
CA ALA A 93 1.52 -15.82 -3.41
C ALA A 93 0.83 -16.40 -4.67
N LYS A 94 -0.50 -16.38 -4.70
CA LYS A 94 -1.25 -16.85 -5.89
C LYS A 94 -1.17 -15.90 -7.08
N ASN A 95 -1.03 -14.60 -6.82
CA ASN A 95 -0.88 -13.57 -7.84
C ASN A 95 0.07 -12.49 -7.35
N THR A 96 0.94 -12.02 -8.24
CA THR A 96 1.82 -10.88 -7.97
C THR A 96 1.56 -9.76 -8.97
N ARG A 97 1.48 -8.52 -8.49
CA ARG A 97 1.30 -7.32 -9.29
C ARG A 97 2.32 -6.27 -8.89
N HIS A 98 2.65 -5.40 -9.83
CA HIS A 98 3.55 -4.30 -9.59
C HIS A 98 2.89 -3.00 -10.07
N TRP A 99 2.71 -2.06 -9.14
CA TRP A 99 2.07 -0.77 -9.36
C TRP A 99 3.01 0.33 -8.85
N PRO A 100 3.96 0.79 -9.68
CA PRO A 100 4.91 1.81 -9.24
C PRO A 100 4.19 3.14 -9.02
N PHE A 101 4.47 3.79 -7.89
CA PHE A 101 4.03 5.14 -7.59
C PHE A 101 5.22 6.00 -7.16
N GLU A 102 5.16 7.29 -7.50
CA GLU A 102 6.10 8.31 -7.04
C GLU A 102 6.19 8.29 -5.51
N ASP A 103 7.40 8.45 -4.95
CA ASP A 103 7.55 8.51 -3.49
C ASP A 103 7.16 9.90 -2.98
N PRO A 104 6.05 10.05 -2.24
CA PRO A 104 5.69 11.35 -1.70
C PRO A 104 6.66 11.81 -0.60
N ALA A 105 7.51 10.92 -0.07
CA ALA A 105 8.54 11.29 0.90
C ALA A 105 9.63 12.20 0.31
N ASP A 106 9.89 12.09 -1.00
CA ASP A 106 10.89 12.88 -1.72
C ASP A 106 10.42 14.31 -2.03
N ALA A 107 9.13 14.58 -1.82
CA ALA A 107 8.55 15.91 -2.00
C ALA A 107 9.26 16.95 -1.12
N GLN A 108 9.71 18.03 -1.75
CA GLN A 108 10.39 19.16 -1.13
C GLN A 108 9.45 20.35 -0.96
N GLY A 109 9.84 21.31 -0.11
CA GLY A 109 9.09 22.54 0.14
C GLY A 109 8.34 22.52 1.48
N THR A 110 7.34 23.39 1.57
CA THR A 110 6.48 23.55 2.75
C THR A 110 5.66 22.30 3.04
N GLU A 111 5.16 22.16 4.27
CA GLU A 111 4.31 21.03 4.65
C GLU A 111 3.09 20.88 3.73
N GLU A 112 2.48 21.98 3.31
CA GLU A 112 1.31 21.96 2.41
C GLU A 112 1.67 21.57 0.96
N GLU A 113 2.86 21.94 0.47
CA GLU A 113 3.37 21.46 -0.82
C GLU A 113 3.63 19.96 -0.79
N ARG A 114 4.26 19.47 0.27
CA ARG A 114 4.49 18.05 0.47
C ARG A 114 3.17 17.30 0.58
N LEU A 115 2.23 17.79 1.40
CA LEU A 115 0.91 17.20 1.57
C LEU A 115 0.13 17.13 0.26
N ARG A 116 0.27 18.11 -0.64
CA ARG A 116 -0.31 18.03 -1.99
C ARG A 116 0.21 16.83 -2.79
N VAL A 117 1.50 16.50 -2.68
CA VAL A 117 2.06 15.29 -3.31
C VAL A 117 1.49 14.03 -2.66
N PHE A 118 1.36 13.98 -1.33
CA PHE A 118 0.69 12.87 -0.64
C PHE A 118 -0.76 12.67 -1.10
N ARG A 119 -1.53 13.75 -1.27
CA ARG A 119 -2.91 13.71 -1.80
C ARG A 119 -2.94 13.15 -3.22
N LYS A 120 -2.06 13.64 -4.09
CA LYS A 120 -1.93 13.16 -5.48
C LYS A 120 -1.65 11.66 -5.51
N VAL A 121 -0.63 11.19 -4.80
CA VAL A 121 -0.27 9.76 -4.75
C VAL A 121 -1.39 8.92 -4.12
N ARG A 122 -2.06 9.41 -3.07
CA ARG A 122 -3.25 8.75 -2.49
C ARG A 122 -4.34 8.53 -3.53
N ASP A 123 -4.66 9.56 -4.31
CA ASP A 123 -5.73 9.48 -5.30
C ASP A 123 -5.35 8.56 -6.47
N GLU A 124 -4.08 8.58 -6.91
CA GLU A 124 -3.57 7.61 -7.90
C GLU A 124 -3.67 6.16 -7.39
N ILE A 125 -3.29 5.90 -6.14
CA ILE A 125 -3.40 4.58 -5.52
C ILE A 125 -4.86 4.16 -5.42
N ARG A 126 -5.75 5.07 -4.98
CA ARG A 126 -7.20 4.83 -4.87
C ARG A 126 -7.78 4.41 -6.21
N ASP A 127 -7.49 5.17 -7.27
CA ASP A 127 -8.02 4.91 -8.59
C ASP A 127 -7.47 3.59 -9.14
N LYS A 128 -6.20 3.26 -8.86
CA LYS A 128 -5.62 1.96 -9.24
C LYS A 128 -6.32 0.78 -8.55
N ILE A 129 -6.54 0.88 -7.25
CA ILE A 129 -7.21 -0.15 -6.45
C ILE A 129 -8.67 -0.30 -6.88
N ALA A 130 -9.40 0.80 -7.03
CA ALA A 130 -10.80 0.80 -7.47
C ALA A 130 -10.96 0.10 -8.84
N ASN A 131 -10.10 0.46 -9.80
CA ASN A 131 -10.08 -0.18 -11.13
C ASN A 131 -9.76 -1.68 -11.05
N PHE A 132 -8.84 -2.08 -10.18
CA PHE A 132 -8.50 -3.48 -9.98
C PHE A 132 -9.66 -4.29 -9.40
N LEU A 133 -10.31 -3.75 -8.35
CA LEU A 133 -11.45 -4.39 -7.69
C LEU A 133 -12.67 -4.48 -8.62
N GLN A 134 -12.94 -3.43 -9.40
CA GLN A 134 -14.03 -3.43 -10.37
C GLN A 134 -13.87 -4.55 -11.42
N LYS A 135 -12.65 -4.70 -11.97
CA LYS A 135 -12.34 -5.77 -12.93
C LYS A 135 -12.49 -7.18 -12.35
N ARG A 136 -12.40 -7.34 -11.03
CA ARG A 136 -12.62 -8.62 -10.33
C ARG A 136 -14.07 -8.88 -9.93
N LYS A 137 -14.92 -7.84 -9.84
CA LYS A 137 -16.36 -7.99 -9.61
C LYS A 137 -17.11 -8.46 -10.85
N VAL A 138 -16.52 -8.36 -12.04
CA VAL A 138 -17.10 -8.91 -13.28
C VAL A 138 -16.77 -10.41 -13.33
N PRO A 139 -17.76 -11.31 -13.20
CA PRO A 139 -17.52 -12.73 -13.45
C PRO A 139 -17.12 -12.88 -14.92
N ARG A 140 -16.02 -13.60 -15.18
CA ARG A 140 -15.77 -14.14 -16.52
C ARG A 140 -16.73 -15.28 -16.81
#